data_AF-A0A2E7A440-F1
#
_entry.id   AF-A0A2E7A440-F1
#
_cell.length_a   1.000
_cell.length_b   1.000
_cell.length_c   1.000
_cell.angle_alpha   90.00
_cell.angle_beta   90.00
_cell.angle_gamma   90.00
#
_symmetry.space_group_name_H-M   'P 1'
#
loop_
_entity.id
_entity.type
_entity.pdbx_description
1 polymer ?
#
loop_
_entity_poly.entity_id
_entity_poly.type
_entity_poly.pdbx_seq_one_letter_code
_entity_poly.pdbx_strand_id
1 'polypeptide(L)' 'MFEVEEELEDIRSRLNAISEELASLGISVLQAALDADGGDAKRPDLEKRLSRARRAVDKAAAIVGQTPESTLI' A
#
# COMPACT_ATOMS: atom_id res chain seq x y z
N MET A 1 24.07 10.34 -12.53
CA MET A 1 22.87 9.55 -12.90
C MET A 1 22.58 8.49 -11.85
N PHE A 2 23.60 7.78 -11.35
CA PHE A 2 23.50 6.83 -10.22
C PHE A 2 22.81 7.40 -8.96
N GLU A 3 23.02 8.67 -8.61
CA GLU A 3 22.42 9.29 -7.41
C GLU A 3 20.88 9.37 -7.45
N VAL A 4 20.29 9.68 -8.63
CA VAL A 4 18.82 9.74 -8.77
C VAL A 4 18.22 8.33 -8.77
N GLU A 5 18.90 7.35 -9.35
CA GLU A 5 18.45 5.95 -9.32
C GLU A 5 18.47 5.39 -7.88
N GLU A 6 19.51 5.72 -7.10
CA GLU A 6 19.58 5.38 -5.68
C GLU A 6 18.48 6.07 -4.85
N GLU A 7 18.22 7.37 -5.09
CA GLU A 7 17.11 8.08 -4.44
C GLU A 7 15.73 7.49 -4.81
N LEU A 8 15.53 7.09 -6.06
CA LEU A 8 14.29 6.43 -6.50
C LEU A 8 14.12 5.07 -5.82
N GLU A 9 15.20 4.29 -5.64
CA GLU A 9 15.12 3.02 -4.92
C GLU A 9 14.86 3.23 -3.41
N ASP A 10 15.43 4.25 -2.77
CA ASP A 10 15.05 4.63 -1.39
C ASP A 10 13.57 4.99 -1.29
N ILE A 11 13.08 5.84 -2.20
CA ILE A 11 11.66 6.22 -2.26
C ILE A 11 10.78 4.97 -2.45
N ARG A 12 11.16 4.07 -3.35
CA ARG A 12 10.44 2.81 -3.58
C ARG A 12 10.40 1.94 -2.32
N SER A 13 11.53 1.78 -1.64
CA SER A 13 11.62 1.04 -0.38
C SER A 13 10.67 1.60 0.67
N ARG A 14 10.65 2.92 0.83
CA ARG A 14 9.74 3.61 1.76
C ARG A 14 8.27 3.46 1.37
N LEU A 15 7.94 3.50 0.08
CA LEU A 15 6.58 3.24 -0.40
C LEU A 15 6.14 1.80 -0.09
N ASN A 16 7.02 0.82 -0.27
CA ASN A 16 6.72 -0.58 0.10
C ASN A 16 6.45 -0.73 1.59
N ALA A 17 7.29 -0.12 2.44
CA ALA A 17 7.07 -0.12 3.90
C ALA A 17 5.72 0.51 4.28
N ILE A 18 5.38 1.66 3.68
CA ILE A 18 4.06 2.29 3.89
C ILE A 18 2.91 1.38 3.44
N SER A 19 3.07 0.65 2.33
CA SER A 19 2.05 -0.31 1.87
C SER A 19 1.80 -1.42 2.89
N GLU A 20 2.87 -1.96 3.47
CA GLU A 20 2.80 -2.98 4.53
C GLU A 20 2.16 -2.45 5.82
N GLU A 21 2.48 -1.23 6.22
CA GLU A 21 1.85 -0.57 7.36
C GLU A 21 0.34 -0.37 7.13
N LEU A 22 -0.05 0.08 5.93
CA LEU A 22 -1.47 0.22 5.56
C LEU A 22 -2.21 -1.12 5.55
N ALA A 23 -1.53 -2.21 5.14
CA ALA A 23 -2.09 -3.56 5.20
C ALA A 23 -2.32 -4.00 6.65
N SER A 24 -1.31 -3.81 7.51
CA SER A 24 -1.35 -4.13 8.93
C SER A 24 -2.50 -3.42 9.64
N LEU A 25 -2.64 -2.10 9.40
CA LEU A 25 -3.76 -1.31 9.91
C LEU A 25 -5.12 -1.82 9.39
N GLY A 26 -5.19 -2.21 8.11
CA GLY A 26 -6.39 -2.79 7.53
C GLY A 26 -6.83 -4.07 8.25
N ILE A 27 -5.88 -4.96 8.56
CA ILE A 27 -6.12 -6.20 9.32
C ILE A 27 -6.64 -5.87 10.72
N SER A 28 -6.02 -4.94 11.44
CA SER A 28 -6.49 -4.53 12.77
C SER A 28 -7.91 -3.98 12.75
N VAL A 29 -8.27 -3.20 11.72
CA VAL A 29 -9.65 -2.69 11.57
C VAL A 29 -10.65 -3.82 11.31
N LEU A 30 -10.28 -4.84 10.53
CA LEU A 30 -11.13 -6.01 10.30
C LEU A 30 -11.30 -6.84 11.56
N GLN A 31 -10.21 -7.09 12.30
CA GLN A 31 -10.24 -7.82 13.57
C GLN A 31 -11.15 -7.12 14.58
N ALA A 32 -10.99 -5.80 14.75
CA ALA A 32 -11.86 -5.04 15.64
C ALA A 32 -13.35 -5.10 15.25
N ALA A 33 -13.66 -5.15 13.95
CA ALA A 33 -15.04 -5.31 13.49
C ALA A 33 -15.59 -6.71 13.78
N LEU A 34 -14.78 -7.75 13.59
CA LEU A 34 -15.14 -9.14 13.92
C LEU A 34 -15.32 -9.32 15.44
N ASP A 35 -14.48 -8.67 16.25
CA ASP A 35 -14.59 -8.72 17.71
C ASP A 35 -15.88 -8.04 18.21
N ALA A 36 -16.36 -7.01 17.50
CA ALA A 36 -17.58 -6.28 17.86
C ALA A 36 -18.87 -6.98 17.38
N ASP A 37 -18.90 -7.41 16.11
CA ASP A 37 -20.13 -7.86 15.43
C ASP A 37 -20.09 -9.35 15.02
N GLY A 38 -19.01 -10.07 15.32
CA GLY A 38 -18.86 -11.49 14.99
C GLY A 38 -18.86 -11.76 13.48
N GLY A 39 -19.43 -12.90 13.07
CA GLY A 39 -19.49 -13.32 11.67
C GLY A 39 -20.37 -12.45 10.77
N ASP A 40 -21.23 -11.62 11.35
CA ASP A 40 -22.11 -10.69 10.63
C ASP A 40 -21.46 -9.31 10.40
N ALA A 41 -20.19 -9.15 10.83
CA ALA A 41 -19.45 -7.91 10.70
C ALA A 41 -19.36 -7.45 9.24
N LYS A 42 -19.87 -6.25 8.98
CA LYS A 42 -19.72 -5.60 7.67
C LYS A 42 -18.32 -5.03 7.55
N ARG A 43 -17.77 -5.09 6.33
CA ARG A 43 -16.49 -4.46 5.99
C ARG A 43 -16.51 -2.95 6.34
N PRO A 44 -15.69 -2.47 7.30
CA PRO A 44 -15.70 -1.07 7.72
C PRO A 44 -15.27 -0.11 6.61
N ASP A 45 -15.85 1.09 6.57
CA ASP A 45 -15.46 2.10 5.57
C ASP A 45 -14.03 2.59 5.74
N LEU A 46 -13.52 2.58 6.98
CA LEU A 46 -12.12 2.85 7.26
C LEU A 46 -11.20 1.83 6.58
N GLU A 47 -11.52 0.54 6.66
CA GLU A 47 -10.72 -0.47 5.98
C GLU A 47 -10.83 -0.32 4.45
N LYS A 48 -12.01 -0.03 3.89
CA LYS A 48 -12.14 0.26 2.44
C LYS A 48 -11.25 1.43 2.02
N ARG A 49 -11.10 2.44 2.88
CA ARG A 49 -10.20 3.58 2.63
C ARG A 49 -8.74 3.15 2.71
N LEU A 50 -8.33 2.36 3.70
CA LEU A 50 -6.98 1.81 3.83
C LEU A 50 -6.60 0.94 2.64
N SER A 51 -7.48 0.02 2.22
CA SER A 51 -7.31 -0.81 1.03
C SER A 51 -7.08 0.01 -0.24
N ARG A 52 -7.81 1.13 -0.43
CA ARG A 52 -7.61 2.03 -1.57
C ARG A 52 -6.30 2.79 -1.49
N ALA A 53 -5.94 3.30 -0.31
CA ALA A 53 -4.66 3.96 -0.08
C ALA A 53 -3.49 3.02 -0.39
N ARG A 54 -3.54 1.78 0.12
CA ARG A 54 -2.52 0.75 -0.14
C ARG A 54 -2.29 0.51 -1.62
N ARG A 55 -3.38 0.32 -2.39
CA ARG A 55 -3.30 0.15 -3.85
C ARG A 55 -2.67 1.34 -4.57
N ALA A 56 -2.93 2.56 -4.10
CA ALA A 56 -2.31 3.75 -4.66
C ALA A 56 -0.81 3.80 -4.38
N VAL A 57 -0.39 3.41 -3.17
CA VAL A 57 1.01 3.32 -2.76
C VAL A 57 1.74 2.21 -3.54
N ASP A 58 1.14 1.02 -3.66
CA ASP A 58 1.66 -0.09 -4.47
C ASP A 58 1.91 0.36 -5.92
N LYS A 59 0.96 1.10 -6.50
CA LYS A 59 1.09 1.64 -7.86
C LYS A 59 2.22 2.65 -7.95
N ALA A 60 2.36 3.53 -6.97
CA ALA A 60 3.46 4.51 -6.93
C ALA A 60 4.82 3.79 -6.85
N ALA A 61 4.96 2.79 -5.97
CA ALA A 61 6.18 2.00 -5.85
C ALA A 61 6.54 1.28 -7.16
N ALA A 62 5.53 0.73 -7.85
CA ALA A 62 5.71 0.08 -9.15
C ALA A 62 6.15 1.05 -10.26
N ILE A 63 5.65 2.29 -10.27
CA ILE A 63 6.05 3.32 -11.24
C ILE A 63 7.47 3.80 -10.95
N VAL A 64 7.79 4.07 -9.69
CA VAL A 64 9.13 4.52 -9.27
C VAL A 64 10.21 3.46 -9.59
N GLY A 65 9.87 2.18 -9.46
CA GLY A 65 10.78 1.07 -9.78
C GLY A 65 10.87 0.69 -11.26
N GLN A 66 10.11 1.34 -12.17
CA GLN A 66 10.27 1.12 -13.61
C GLN A 66 11.48 1.89 -14.11
N THR A 67 12.43 1.20 -14.74
CA THR A 67 13.51 1.85 -15.49
C THR A 67 12.93 2.59 -16.71
N PRO A 68 13.57 3.67 -17.20
CA PRO A 68 13.03 4.54 -18.26
C PRO A 68 12.60 3.86 -19.57
N GLU A 69 13.10 2.66 -19.87
CA GLU A 69 12.70 1.89 -21.07
C GLU A 69 11.42 1.08 -20.87
N SER A 70 10.96 0.88 -19.64
CA SER A 70 9.78 0.06 -19.33
C SER A 70 8.49 0.90 -19.33
N THR A 71 8.27 1.66 -20.40
CA THR A 71 6.94 2.22 -20.70
C THR A 71 6.49 1.72 -22.07
N LEU A 72 6.21 0.41 -22.15
CA LEU A 72 5.40 -0.15 -23.24
C LEU A 72 4.01 -0.44 -22.65
N ILE A 73 3.09 0.48 -22.89
CA ILE A 73 1.64 0.29 -22.76
C ILE A 73 1.06 0.42 -24.16
#